data_AF-S4PPU3-F1
#
_entry.id   AF-S4PPU3-F1
#
_cell.length_a   1.000
_cell.length_b   1.000
_cell.length_c   1.000
_cell.angle_alpha   90.00
_cell.angle_beta   90.00
_cell.angle_gamma   90.00
#
_symmetry.space_group_name_H-M   'P 1'
#
loop_
_entity.id
_entity.type
_entity.pdbx_description
1 polymer ?
#
loop_
_entity_poly.entity_id
_entity_poly.type
_entity_poly.pdbx_seq_one_letter_code
_entity_poly.pdbx_strand_id
1 'polypeptide(L)'
;LEGAKKKFKKNVPLIQVDAHNVVPCWVASDKQEYSARTIRNKINSKLDEYLTEFPPVIKHPYTSKFEPEPIDFDEAIESREADKSVGP
;
A
#
# COMPACT_ATOMS: atom_id res chain seq x y z
N LEU A 1 -14.17 -5.80 -0.92
CA LEU A 1 -14.02 -6.09 -2.37
C LEU A 1 -15.35 -6.21 -3.12
N GLU A 2 -16.31 -7.03 -2.65
CA GLU A 2 -17.61 -7.24 -3.32
C GLU A 2 -18.38 -5.95 -3.67
N GLY A 3 -18.42 -4.98 -2.75
CA GLY A 3 -19.06 -3.68 -3.01
C GLY A 3 -18.33 -2.83 -4.07
N ALA A 4 -17.01 -2.96 -4.17
CA ALA A 4 -16.20 -2.25 -5.17
C ALA A 4 -16.33 -2.90 -6.55
N LYS A 5 -16.33 -4.24 -6.62
CA LYS A 5 -16.49 -5.00 -7.88
C LYS A 5 -17.75 -4.59 -8.65
N LYS A 6 -18.86 -4.32 -7.96
CA LYS A 6 -20.12 -3.88 -8.57
C LYS A 6 -20.04 -2.51 -9.25
N LYS A 7 -19.07 -1.66 -8.86
CA LYS A 7 -18.88 -0.30 -9.40
C LYS A 7 -17.96 -0.26 -10.63
N PHE A 8 -17.15 -1.29 -10.85
CA PHE A 8 -16.21 -1.36 -11.96
C PHE A 8 -16.79 -2.16 -13.14
N LYS A 9 -16.38 -1.80 -14.36
CA LYS A 9 -16.74 -2.55 -15.57
C LYS A 9 -16.13 -3.95 -15.50
N LYS A 10 -16.88 -4.98 -15.91
CA LYS A 10 -16.47 -6.41 -15.85
C LYS A 10 -15.14 -6.71 -16.57
N ASN A 11 -14.74 -5.88 -17.53
CA ASN A 11 -13.53 -6.08 -18.33
C ASN A 11 -12.30 -5.38 -17.75
N VAL A 12 -12.39 -4.76 -16.57
CA VAL A 12 -11.26 -4.09 -15.92
C VAL A 12 -10.80 -4.94 -14.73
N PRO A 13 -9.51 -5.33 -14.65
CA PRO A 13 -9.00 -6.09 -13.52
C PRO A 13 -9.04 -5.23 -12.25
N LEU A 14 -9.50 -5.83 -11.14
CA LEU A 14 -9.48 -5.22 -9.82
C LEU A 14 -8.49 -5.98 -8.94
N ILE A 15 -7.39 -5.33 -8.59
CA ILE A 15 -6.29 -5.92 -7.81
C ILE A 15 -6.20 -5.20 -6.48
N GLN A 16 -6.06 -5.96 -5.39
CA GLN A 16 -5.80 -5.42 -4.06
C GLN A 16 -4.33 -5.66 -3.69
N VAL A 17 -3.66 -4.62 -3.21
CA VAL A 17 -2.27 -4.67 -2.75
C VAL A 17 -2.21 -4.07 -1.35
N ASP A 18 -1.46 -4.71 -0.45
CA ASP A 18 -1.09 -4.14 0.85
C ASP A 18 0.23 -3.40 0.67
N ALA A 19 0.17 -2.08 0.68
CA ALA A 19 1.35 -1.23 0.50
C ALA A 19 1.93 -0.71 1.83
N HIS A 20 1.29 -1.04 2.96
CA HIS A 20 1.68 -0.51 4.26
C HIS A 20 2.44 -1.54 5.09
N ASN A 21 2.06 -2.81 5.02
CA ASN A 21 2.72 -3.86 5.79
C ASN A 21 3.88 -4.49 5.00
N VAL A 22 5.01 -4.74 5.68
CA VAL A 22 6.14 -5.49 5.10
C VAL A 22 5.66 -6.86 4.63
N VAL A 23 5.04 -7.63 5.53
CA VAL A 23 4.33 -8.87 5.18
C VAL A 23 2.83 -8.53 5.07
N PRO A 24 2.17 -8.74 3.92
CA PRO A 24 0.75 -8.42 3.76
C PRO A 24 -0.11 -9.05 4.86
N CYS A 25 -1.07 -8.30 5.39
CA CYS A 25 -1.82 -8.71 6.59
C CYS A 25 -2.48 -10.10 6.43
N TRP A 26 -3.09 -10.38 5.27
CA TRP A 26 -3.73 -11.67 4.97
C TRP A 26 -2.74 -12.82 4.72
N VAL A 27 -1.45 -12.53 4.50
CA VAL A 27 -0.37 -13.51 4.40
C VAL A 27 0.29 -13.74 5.75
N ALA A 28 0.35 -12.70 6.60
CA ALA A 28 0.95 -12.78 7.92
C ALA A 28 0.22 -13.81 8.80
N SER A 29 -1.11 -13.79 8.81
CA SER A 29 -1.94 -14.76 9.53
C SER A 29 -3.34 -14.89 8.93
N ASP A 30 -3.89 -16.09 8.97
CA ASP A 30 -5.27 -16.44 8.58
C ASP A 30 -6.31 -16.09 9.66
N LYS A 31 -5.84 -15.78 10.87
CA LYS A 31 -6.67 -15.46 12.03
C LYS A 31 -6.09 -14.32 12.85
N GLN A 32 -6.94 -13.72 13.68
CA GLN A 32 -6.50 -12.81 14.72
C GLN A 32 -5.60 -13.54 15.72
N GLU A 33 -4.45 -12.96 16.01
CA GLU A 33 -3.51 -13.48 16.99
C GLU A 33 -3.75 -12.89 18.36
N TYR A 34 -3.67 -13.73 19.39
CA TYR A 34 -3.98 -13.34 20.77
C TYR A 34 -2.83 -12.59 21.45
N SER A 35 -1.59 -12.81 21.01
CA SER A 35 -0.42 -12.22 21.65
C SER A 35 0.69 -11.90 20.66
N ALA A 36 1.59 -11.00 21.07
CA ALA A 36 2.78 -10.68 20.29
C ALA A 36 3.65 -11.93 20.01
N ARG A 37 3.73 -12.87 20.96
CA ARG A 37 4.51 -14.11 20.80
C ARG A 37 4.01 -14.97 19.64
N THR A 38 2.69 -15.06 19.44
CA THR A 38 2.12 -15.94 18.42
C THR A 38 2.21 -15.34 17.01
N ILE A 39 2.08 -14.01 16.87
CA ILE A 39 2.25 -13.34 15.57
C ILE A 39 3.71 -13.16 15.16
N ARG A 40 4.63 -12.91 16.12
CA ARG A 40 6.03 -12.60 15.82
C ARG A 40 6.71 -13.70 15.01
N ASN A 41 6.52 -14.96 15.38
CA ASN A 41 7.13 -16.08 14.64
C ASN A 41 6.59 -16.18 13.21
N LYS A 42 5.29 -15.93 13.00
CA LYS A 42 4.64 -16.00 11.68
C LYS A 42 5.10 -14.89 10.72
N ILE A 43 5.42 -13.71 11.26
CA ILE A 43 6.00 -12.61 10.49
C ILE A 43 7.47 -12.89 10.21
N ASN A 44 8.25 -13.22 11.25
CA ASN A 44 9.69 -13.43 11.14
C ASN A 44 10.04 -14.52 10.14
N SER A 45 9.26 -15.60 10.08
CA SER A 45 9.48 -16.69 9.12
C SER A 45 9.28 -16.28 7.65
N LYS A 46 8.73 -15.09 7.39
CA LYS A 46 8.48 -14.58 6.03
C LYS A 46 9.31 -13.34 5.71
N LEU A 47 10.12 -12.84 6.65
CA LEU A 47 10.90 -11.61 6.41
C LEU A 47 11.90 -11.78 5.28
N ASP A 48 12.52 -12.96 5.14
CA ASP A 48 13.48 -13.21 4.05
C ASP A 48 12.88 -13.03 2.64
N GLU A 49 11.55 -13.22 2.50
CA GLU A 49 10.83 -13.04 1.23
C GLU A 49 10.34 -11.59 1.05
N TYR A 50 9.83 -10.98 2.12
CA TYR A 50 9.08 -9.72 2.04
C TYR A 50 9.87 -8.48 2.45
N LEU A 51 10.86 -8.63 3.34
CA LEU A 51 11.74 -7.54 3.75
C LEU A 51 12.89 -7.41 2.75
N THR A 52 12.53 -6.96 1.56
CA THR A 52 13.45 -6.73 0.45
C THR A 52 13.50 -5.25 0.10
N GLU A 53 14.56 -4.85 -0.59
CA GLU A 53 14.64 -3.51 -1.16
C GLU A 53 13.55 -3.30 -2.21
N PHE A 54 13.04 -2.07 -2.29
CA PHE A 54 12.05 -1.75 -3.31
C PHE A 54 12.67 -1.83 -4.71
N PRO A 55 11.97 -2.43 -5.69
CA PRO A 55 12.45 -2.42 -7.06
C PRO A 55 12.51 -0.97 -7.59
N PRO A 56 13.42 -0.66 -8.51
CA PRO A 56 13.47 0.65 -9.13
C PRO A 56 12.15 0.95 -9.85
N VAL A 57 11.75 2.22 -9.86
CA VAL A 57 10.55 2.64 -10.59
C VAL A 57 10.80 2.52 -12.10
N ILE A 58 10.07 1.60 -12.74
CA ILE A 58 10.17 1.36 -14.18
C ILE A 58 9.02 2.10 -14.88
N LYS A 59 9.33 2.78 -15.98
CA LYS A 59 8.32 3.43 -16.80
C LYS A 59 7.39 2.37 -17.41
N HIS A 60 6.09 2.51 -17.15
CA HIS A 60 5.09 1.62 -17.70
C HIS A 60 5.07 1.71 -19.25
N PRO A 61 4.91 0.59 -19.99
CA PRO A 61 5.00 0.59 -21.46
C PRO A 61 3.87 1.39 -22.13
N TYR A 62 2.75 1.58 -21.44
CA TYR A 62 1.62 2.37 -21.92
C TYR A 62 1.67 3.77 -21.31
N THR A 63 1.72 4.78 -22.19
CA THR A 63 1.65 6.20 -21.79
C THR A 63 0.20 6.63 -21.67
N SER A 64 -0.16 7.27 -20.57
CA SER A 64 -1.50 7.85 -20.38
C SER A 64 -1.68 9.08 -21.27
N LYS A 65 -2.89 9.27 -21.81
CA LYS A 65 -3.29 10.52 -22.48
C LYS A 65 -3.81 11.58 -21.49
N PHE A 66 -3.90 11.21 -20.21
CA PHE A 66 -4.34 12.10 -19.16
C PHE A 66 -3.22 13.08 -18.83
N GLU A 67 -3.48 14.35 -19.04
CA GLU A 67 -2.63 15.44 -18.56
C GLU A 67 -3.19 15.88 -17.20
N PRO A 68 -2.50 15.57 -16.08
CA PRO A 68 -2.92 16.06 -14.78
C PRO A 68 -2.71 17.57 -14.70
N GLU A 69 -3.59 18.26 -13.97
CA GLU A 69 -3.31 19.62 -13.54
C GLU A 69 -2.06 19.63 -12.65
N PRO A 70 -1.20 20.67 -12.73
CA PRO A 70 -0.06 20.82 -11.84
C PRO A 70 -0.53 20.79 -10.38
N ILE A 71 0.05 19.91 -9.58
CA ILE A 71 -0.16 19.90 -8.13
C ILE A 71 0.83 20.85 -7.48
N ASP A 72 0.31 21.77 -6.67
CA ASP A 72 1.10 22.56 -5.73
C ASP A 72 1.30 21.75 -4.45
N PHE A 73 2.52 21.23 -4.27
CA PHE A 73 2.84 20.42 -3.08
C PHE A 73 2.95 21.25 -1.81
N ASP A 74 3.34 22.53 -1.91
CA ASP A 74 3.48 23.40 -0.76
C ASP A 74 2.09 23.73 -0.18
N GLU A 75 1.15 24.12 -1.05
CA GLU A 75 -0.26 24.32 -0.66
C GLU A 75 -0.90 23.02 -0.13
N ALA A 76 -0.60 21.88 -0.77
CA ALA A 76 -1.13 20.58 -0.34
C ALA A 76 -0.65 20.18 1.07
N ILE A 77 0.54 20.62 1.49
CA ILE A 77 1.07 20.40 2.83
C ILE A 77 0.48 21.41 3.81
N GLU A 78 0.39 22.68 3.45
CA GLU A 78 -0.15 23.73 4.31
C GLU A 78 -1.63 23.56 4.64
N SER A 79 -2.42 23.09 3.67
CA SER A 79 -3.86 22.85 3.83
C SER A 79 -4.21 21.70 4.80
N ARG A 80 -3.22 20.93 5.25
CA ARG A 80 -3.44 19.79 6.15
C ARG A 80 -3.21 20.21 7.60
N GLU A 81 -4.15 19.83 8.46
CA GLU A 81 -3.96 19.86 9.91
C GLU A 81 -3.04 18.72 10.35
N ALA A 82 -1.75 18.85 10.01
CA ALA A 82 -0.70 17.94 10.46
C ALA A 82 0.19 18.64 11.49
N ASP A 83 0.61 17.90 12.52
CA ASP A 83 1.58 18.40 13.50
C ASP A 83 2.97 18.51 12.85
N LYS A 84 3.43 19.75 12.65
CA LYS A 84 4.72 20.08 12.02
C LYS A 84 5.90 19.97 12.98
N SER A 85 5.68 19.67 14.26
CA SER A 85 6.75 19.52 15.26
C SER A 85 7.46 18.17 15.19
N VAL A 86 6.86 17.19 14.50
CA VAL A 86 7.43 15.86 14.31
C VAL A 86 8.34 15.90 13.09
N GLY A 87 9.66 15.77 13.32
CA GLY A 87 10.64 15.67 12.24
C GLY A 87 10.54 14.35 11.47
N PRO A 88 11.16 14.26 10.29
CA PRO A 88 11.26 13.02 9.52
C PRO A 88 12.03 11.91 10.25
#